data_AF-A0A0F5JPC9-F1
#
_entry.id   AF-A0A0F5JPC9-F1
#
_cell.length_a   1.000
_cell.length_b   1.000
_cell.length_c   1.000
_cell.angle_alpha   90.00
_cell.angle_beta   90.00
_cell.angle_gamma   90.00
#
_symmetry.space_group_name_H-M   'P 1'
#
loop_
_entity.id
_entity.type
_entity.pdbx_description
1 polymer ?
#
loop_
_entity_poly.entity_id
_entity_poly.type
_entity_poly.pdbx_seq_one_letter_code
_entity_poly.pdbx_strand_id
1 'polypeptide(L)' 'MKITAPRITAVLKEDIALDEVLLKEGEDLTEFAFKNQRVFEIKTKNISIQSCLFTNCMLIGCSIKK' A
#
# COMPACT_ATOMS: atom_id res chain seq x y z
N MET A 1 9.32 20.35 21.24
CA MET A 1 8.61 19.45 20.31
C MET A 1 9.01 19.80 18.89
N LYS A 2 9.57 18.87 18.11
CA LYS A 2 9.75 19.09 16.66
C LYS A 2 8.38 18.89 16.01
N ILE A 3 7.71 19.98 15.67
CA ILE A 3 6.44 19.95 14.94
C ILE A 3 6.80 19.67 13.48
N THR A 4 6.98 18.40 13.13
CA THR A 4 7.10 18.02 11.72
C THR A 4 5.74 18.19 11.07
N ALA A 5 5.68 18.87 9.93
CA ALA A 5 4.47 18.98 9.14
C ALA A 5 3.87 17.58 8.89
N PRO A 6 2.54 17.44 8.88
CA PRO A 6 1.90 16.17 8.55
C PRO A 6 2.43 15.69 7.20
N ARG A 7 3.00 14.47 7.17
CA ARG A 7 3.62 13.91 5.95
C ARG A 7 2.59 13.50 4.89
N ILE A 8 1.32 13.40 5.27
CA ILE A 8 0.23 13.02 4.38
C ILE A 8 -0.55 14.30 4.05
N THR A 9 -0.02 15.08 3.11
CA THR A 9 -0.65 16.30 2.57
C THR A 9 -1.10 16.13 1.11
N ALA A 10 -0.78 14.99 0.48
CA ALA A 10 -1.15 14.69 -0.89
C ALA A 10 -2.52 14.02 -0.96
N VAL A 11 -3.27 14.32 -2.02
CA VAL A 11 -4.47 13.56 -2.41
C VAL A 11 -4.00 12.15 -2.76
N LEU A 12 -4.31 11.18 -1.90
CA LEU A 12 -3.97 9.78 -2.13
C LEU A 12 -4.85 9.21 -3.24
N LYS A 13 -4.30 8.29 -4.03
CA LYS A 13 -5.06 7.51 -5.01
C LYS A 13 -5.97 6.54 -4.25
N GLU A 14 -7.27 6.78 -4.33
CA GLU A 14 -8.32 5.96 -3.72
C GLU A 14 -8.96 5.02 -4.77
N ASP A 15 -9.86 4.14 -4.32
CA ASP A 15 -10.66 3.23 -5.17
C ASP A 15 -9.87 2.25 -6.06
N ILE A 16 -8.67 1.86 -5.62
CA ILE A 16 -7.83 0.88 -6.31
C ILE A 16 -7.68 -0.38 -5.44
N ALA A 17 -7.79 -1.54 -6.05
CA ALA A 17 -7.66 -2.82 -5.38
C ALA A 17 -6.16 -3.12 -5.10
N LEU A 18 -5.84 -3.42 -3.85
CA LEU A 18 -4.48 -3.64 -3.35
C LEU A 18 -3.84 -4.85 -4.02
N ASP A 19 -4.61 -5.89 -4.31
CA ASP A 19 -4.17 -7.06 -5.05
C ASP A 19 -3.74 -6.72 -6.48
N GLU A 20 -4.53 -5.94 -7.21
CA GLU A 20 -4.17 -5.49 -8.56
C GLU A 20 -2.86 -4.72 -8.59
N VAL A 21 -2.60 -3.88 -7.58
CA VAL A 21 -1.35 -3.12 -7.49
C VAL A 21 -0.18 -4.01 -7.08
N LEU A 22 -0.37 -4.89 -6.09
CA LEU A 22 0.69 -5.78 -5.61
C LEU A 22 1.09 -6.84 -6.64
N LEU A 23 0.21 -7.21 -7.57
CA LEU A 23 0.48 -8.16 -8.66
C LEU A 23 1.28 -7.56 -9.81
N LYS A 24 1.37 -6.23 -9.91
CA LYS A 24 2.21 -5.58 -10.91
C LYS A 24 3.66 -5.62 -10.47
N GLU A 25 4.43 -6.52 -11.06
CA GLU A 25 5.86 -6.61 -10.80
C GLU A 25 6.57 -5.31 -11.21
N GLY A 26 7.30 -4.71 -10.25
CA GLY A 26 8.11 -3.51 -10.48
C GLY A 26 7.40 -2.16 -10.33
N GLU A 27 6.11 -2.11 -10.00
CA GLU A 27 5.44 -0.86 -9.61
C GLU A 27 5.62 -0.59 -8.11
N ASP A 28 6.18 0.58 -7.78
CA ASP A 28 6.25 1.06 -6.40
C ASP A 28 4.89 1.62 -5.94
N LEU A 29 4.41 1.14 -4.80
CA LEU A 29 3.21 1.68 -4.15
C LEU A 29 3.55 3.03 -3.52
N THR A 30 3.21 4.09 -4.24
CA THR A 30 3.41 5.47 -3.81
C THR A 30 2.08 6.21 -3.78
N GLU A 31 1.77 6.82 -2.63
CA GLU A 31 0.62 7.73 -2.46
C GLU A 31 -0.76 7.08 -2.68
N PHE A 32 -0.95 5.84 -2.23
CA PHE A 32 -2.25 5.14 -2.29
C PHE A 32 -3.01 5.15 -0.95
N ALA A 33 -4.32 5.11 -1.01
CA ALA A 33 -5.18 4.82 0.13
C ALA A 33 -6.00 3.54 -0.13
N PHE A 34 -5.75 2.51 0.67
CA PHE A 34 -6.49 1.26 0.66
C PHE A 34 -7.43 1.22 1.86
N LYS A 35 -8.72 0.94 1.61
CA LYS A 35 -9.74 0.90 2.65
C LYS A 35 -10.61 -0.35 2.56
N ASN A 36 -10.82 -1.03 3.68
CA ASN A 36 -11.70 -2.21 3.80
C ASN A 36 -11.34 -3.38 2.87
N GLN A 37 -10.06 -3.55 2.55
CA GLN A 37 -9.63 -4.58 1.58
C GLN A 37 -9.08 -5.82 2.27
N ARG A 38 -9.39 -6.99 1.73
CA ARG A 38 -8.85 -8.27 2.19
C ARG A 38 -8.09 -8.92 1.05
N VAL A 39 -6.81 -9.14 1.28
CA VAL A 39 -5.87 -9.67 0.31
C VAL A 39 -5.36 -11.01 0.82
N PHE A 40 -5.36 -12.02 -0.04
CA PHE A 40 -5.01 -13.39 0.30
C PHE A 40 -3.91 -13.91 -0.62
N GLU A 41 -2.93 -14.60 -0.02
CA GLU A 41 -1.93 -15.41 -0.72
C GLU A 41 -1.09 -14.68 -1.80
N ILE A 42 -0.95 -13.36 -1.71
CA ILE A 42 -0.15 -12.59 -2.67
C ILE A 42 1.34 -12.77 -2.42
N LYS A 43 2.07 -13.11 -3.48
CA LYS A 43 3.53 -13.18 -3.48
C LYS A 43 4.06 -12.13 -4.44
N THR A 44 4.72 -11.12 -3.89
CA THR A 44 5.34 -10.04 -4.67
C THR A 44 6.79 -9.84 -4.25
N LYS A 45 7.63 -9.37 -5.17
CA LYS A 45 9.07 -9.17 -4.96
C LYS A 45 9.47 -7.78 -5.41
N ASN A 46 10.46 -7.20 -4.75
CA ASN A 46 11.07 -5.90 -5.08
C ASN A 46 10.07 -4.74 -5.10
N ILE A 47 9.17 -4.70 -4.12
CA ILE A 47 8.15 -3.65 -4.03
C ILE A 47 8.51 -2.60 -2.98
N SER A 48 8.48 -1.32 -3.35
CA SER A 48 8.58 -0.22 -2.39
C SER A 48 7.18 0.26 -2.02
N ILE A 49 6.91 0.44 -0.73
CA ILE A 49 5.66 1.03 -0.24
C ILE A 49 6.00 2.32 0.48
N GLN A 50 5.53 3.45 -0.06
CA GLN A 50 5.82 4.78 0.45
C GLN A 50 4.58 5.68 0.40
N SER A 51 4.41 6.52 1.42
CA SER A 51 3.30 7.48 1.51
C SER A 51 1.90 6.87 1.33
N CYS A 52 1.72 5.59 1.65
CA CYS A 52 0.44 4.89 1.53
C CYS A 52 -0.32 4.85 2.86
N LEU A 53 -1.65 4.83 2.80
CA LEU A 53 -2.56 4.68 3.92
C LEU A 53 -3.33 3.35 3.80
N PHE A 54 -3.33 2.56 4.85
CA PHE A 54 -4.08 1.30 4.93
C PHE A 54 -5.10 1.40 6.07
N THR A 55 -6.38 1.38 5.74
CA THR A 55 -7.48 1.51 6.71
C THR A 55 -8.35 0.26 6.69
N ASN A 56 -8.39 -0.49 7.79
CA ASN A 56 -9.16 -1.73 7.88
C ASN A 56 -8.81 -2.73 6.74
N CYS A 57 -7.52 -2.84 6.42
CA CYS A 57 -7.01 -3.80 5.44
C CYS A 57 -6.50 -5.06 6.15
N MET A 58 -6.70 -6.21 5.51
CA MET A 58 -6.25 -7.50 6.02
C MET A 58 -5.43 -8.21 4.95
N LEU A 59 -4.20 -8.58 5.27
CA LEU A 59 -3.32 -9.36 4.39
C LEU A 59 -3.09 -10.71 5.04
N ILE A 60 -3.51 -11.79 4.38
CA ILE A 60 -3.43 -13.15 4.89
C ILE A 60 -2.56 -13.98 3.94
N GLY A 61 -1.56 -14.68 4.49
CA GLY A 61 -0.68 -15.56 3.70
C GLY A 61 0.15 -14.83 2.64
N CYS A 62 0.28 -13.50 2.73
CA CYS A 62 1.04 -12.72 1.76
C CYS A 62 2.55 -12.82 2.04
N SER A 63 3.35 -12.89 0.98
CA SER A 63 4.82 -12.88 1.04
C SER A 63 5.34 -11.72 0.20
N ILE A 64 5.87 -10.70 0.87
CA ILE A 64 6.53 -9.56 0.26
C ILE A 64 8.03 -9.73 0.51
N LYS A 65 8.81 -9.91 -0.55
CA LYS A 65 10.28 -9.98 -0.45
C LYS A 65 10.89 -8.75 -1.08
N LYS A 66 11.88 -8.16 -0.40
CA LYS A 66 12.70 -7.08 -0.92
C LYS A 66 13.88 -7.63 -1.71
#